data_AF-A0AAW8RD92-F1
#
_entry.id   AF-A0AAW8RD92-F1
#
_cell.length_a   1.000
_cell.length_b   1.000
_cell.length_c   1.000
_cell.angle_alpha   90.00
_cell.angle_beta   90.00
_cell.angle_gamma   90.00
#
_symmetry.space_group_name_H-M   'P 1'
#
loop_
_entity.id
_entity.type
_entity.pdbx_description
1 polymer ?
#
loop_
_entity_poly.entity_id
_entity_poly.type
_entity_poly.pdbx_seq_one_letter_code
_entity_poly.pdbx_strand_id
1 'polypeptide(L)'
;MISDDQRKKIFALINDICDHTGYMFDEMDQKMRYYFMADTGCEVFSLARNKVTKEFASRYIEYIIEWCFKTGVPFLYRDYHLAADETRVLFLYLKYRQCFVCGKQHADVAHVEAVGAGRNRRKIDHSKHHFMALCRNHHVEQHTIGMDTFLKKYKLVPIKLNEEQIREFKIGG
;
A
#
# COMPACT_ATOMS: atom_id res chain seq x y z
N MET A 1 24.09 -3.69 4.08
CA MET A 1 24.15 -2.26 3.69
C MET A 1 23.10 -1.98 2.64
N ILE A 2 22.48 -0.80 2.68
CA ILE A 2 21.49 -0.34 1.70
C ILE A 2 21.92 -0.68 0.27
N SER A 3 21.02 -1.26 -0.51
CA SER A 3 21.27 -1.54 -1.92
C SER A 3 21.06 -0.28 -2.78
N ASP A 4 21.69 -0.25 -3.96
CA ASP A 4 21.47 0.82 -4.92
C ASP A 4 19.98 0.89 -5.34
N ASP A 5 19.27 -0.24 -5.38
CA ASP A 5 17.83 -0.28 -5.69
C ASP A 5 16.97 0.31 -4.57
N GLN A 6 17.28 0.02 -3.30
CA GLN A 6 16.59 0.63 -2.16
C GLN A 6 16.79 2.15 -2.16
N ARG A 7 18.03 2.60 -2.45
CA ARG A 7 18.34 4.04 -2.52
C ARG A 7 17.62 4.73 -3.67
N LYS A 8 17.60 4.12 -4.86
CA LYS A 8 16.80 4.60 -6.01
C LYS A 8 15.32 4.68 -5.68
N LYS A 9 14.77 3.66 -4.99
CA LYS A 9 13.37 3.63 -4.57
C LYS A 9 13.02 4.76 -3.61
N ILE A 10 13.86 5.03 -2.61
CA ILE A 10 13.66 6.17 -1.69
C ILE A 10 13.60 7.48 -2.47
N PHE A 11 14.55 7.71 -3.38
CA PHE A 11 14.58 8.95 -4.15
C PHE A 11 13.43 9.06 -5.14
N ALA A 12 13.00 7.97 -5.77
CA ALA A 12 11.81 7.96 -6.61
C ALA A 12 10.55 8.36 -5.83
N LEU A 13 10.35 7.77 -4.64
CA LEU A 13 9.21 8.12 -3.77
C LEU A 13 9.25 9.59 -3.33
N ILE A 14 10.42 10.12 -2.99
CA ILE A 14 10.55 11.54 -2.63
C ILE A 14 10.22 12.43 -3.84
N ASN A 15 10.65 12.08 -5.05
CA ASN A 15 10.29 12.83 -6.26
C ASN A 15 8.78 12.79 -6.53
N ASP A 16 8.13 11.63 -6.38
CA ASP A 16 6.66 11.54 -6.50
C ASP A 16 5.95 12.50 -5.52
N ILE A 17 6.47 12.62 -4.29
CA ILE A 17 5.96 13.58 -3.31
C ILE A 17 6.22 15.02 -3.76
N CYS A 18 7.41 15.33 -4.26
CA CYS A 18 7.76 16.65 -4.75
C CYS A 18 6.85 17.08 -5.89
N ASP A 19 6.63 16.20 -6.87
CA ASP A 19 5.77 16.44 -8.04
C ASP A 19 4.32 16.74 -7.63
N HIS A 20 3.84 16.11 -6.56
CA HIS A 20 2.49 16.35 -6.05
C HIS A 20 2.36 17.61 -5.19
N THR A 21 3.37 17.91 -4.37
CA THR A 21 3.30 18.95 -3.32
C THR A 21 3.92 20.29 -3.74
N GLY A 22 4.79 20.28 -4.75
CA GLY A 22 5.58 21.44 -5.18
C GLY A 22 6.83 21.72 -4.34
N TYR A 23 7.15 20.85 -3.36
CA TYR A 23 8.40 20.99 -2.60
C TYR A 23 9.62 20.67 -3.46
N MET A 24 10.74 21.32 -3.14
CA MET A 24 12.03 20.97 -3.72
C MET A 24 12.56 19.69 -3.09
N PHE A 25 13.30 18.89 -3.88
CA PHE A 25 13.79 17.57 -3.45
C PHE A 25 14.56 17.62 -2.13
N ASP A 26 15.52 18.53 -1.98
CA ASP A 26 16.35 18.62 -0.77
C ASP A 26 15.54 18.97 0.48
N GLU A 27 14.48 19.79 0.32
CA GLU A 27 13.57 20.12 1.40
C GLU A 27 12.71 18.90 1.78
N MET A 28 12.18 18.19 0.79
CA MET A 28 11.33 17.03 1.03
C MET A 28 12.10 15.83 1.59
N ASP A 29 13.33 15.57 1.14
CA ASP A 29 14.21 14.55 1.71
C ASP A 29 14.51 14.85 3.18
N GLN A 30 14.84 16.09 3.52
CA GLN A 30 15.06 16.50 4.91
C GLN A 30 13.81 16.35 5.76
N LYS A 31 12.64 16.78 5.26
CA LYS A 31 11.35 16.61 5.94
C LYS A 31 11.04 15.14 6.21
N MET A 32 11.16 14.26 5.22
CA MET A 32 10.87 12.84 5.40
C MET A 32 11.80 12.17 6.40
N ARG A 33 13.09 12.52 6.40
CA ARG A 33 14.04 12.02 7.41
C ARG A 33 13.68 12.52 8.80
N TYR A 34 13.35 13.80 8.93
CA TYR A 34 12.94 14.39 10.20
C TYR A 34 11.68 13.71 10.76
N TYR A 35 10.65 13.52 9.93
CA TYR A 35 9.43 12.81 10.35
C TYR A 35 9.72 11.38 10.78
N PHE A 36 10.54 10.64 10.02
CA PHE A 36 10.93 9.28 10.39
C PHE A 36 11.70 9.23 11.72
N MET A 37 12.63 10.17 11.93
CA MET A 37 13.38 10.25 13.19
C MET A 37 12.46 10.59 14.36
N ALA A 38 11.55 11.56 14.20
CA ALA A 38 10.62 11.96 15.25
C ALA A 38 9.67 10.81 15.64
N ASP A 39 9.15 10.06 14.67
CA ASP A 39 8.19 8.99 14.92
C ASP A 39 8.84 7.70 15.45
N THR A 40 10.10 7.43 15.08
CA THR A 40 10.78 6.18 15.46
C THR A 40 11.80 6.33 16.58
N GLY A 41 12.21 7.56 16.91
CA GLY A 41 13.28 7.86 17.85
C GLY A 41 14.66 7.43 17.37
N CYS A 42 14.85 7.15 16.06
CA CYS A 42 16.15 6.75 15.55
C CYS A 42 17.14 7.93 15.52
N GLU A 43 18.43 7.61 15.60
CA GLU A 43 19.49 8.61 15.45
C GLU A 43 19.50 9.22 14.03
N VAL A 44 20.20 10.34 13.90
CA VAL A 44 20.47 11.00 12.61
C VAL A 44 21.12 9.99 11.67
N PHE A 45 20.56 9.85 10.47
CA PHE A 45 21.04 8.87 9.50
C PHE A 45 21.32 9.47 8.12
N SER A 46 22.15 8.77 7.36
CA SER A 46 22.51 9.12 5.99
C SER A 46 22.16 7.99 5.03
N LEU A 47 21.61 8.35 3.88
CA LEU A 47 21.37 7.44 2.76
C LEU A 47 22.59 7.25 1.86
N ALA A 48 23.77 7.76 2.26
CA ALA A 48 25.00 7.49 1.54
C ALA A 48 25.34 5.98 1.60
N ARG A 49 26.10 5.51 0.59
CA ARG A 49 26.51 4.10 0.53
C ARG A 49 27.22 3.70 1.82
N ASN A 50 26.91 2.50 2.28
CA ASN A 50 27.47 1.93 3.51
C ASN A 50 27.18 2.72 4.80
N LYS A 51 26.12 3.55 4.87
CA LYS A 51 25.75 4.25 6.10
C LYS A 51 24.57 3.63 6.86
N VAL A 52 23.69 2.92 6.16
CA VAL A 52 22.54 2.24 6.77
C VAL A 52 22.46 0.78 6.31
N THR A 53 21.84 -0.06 7.13
CA THR A 53 21.59 -1.47 6.81
C THR A 53 20.47 -1.60 5.77
N LYS A 54 20.30 -2.81 5.19
CA LYS A 54 19.20 -3.04 4.24
C LYS A 54 17.85 -2.97 4.96
N GLU A 55 17.81 -3.49 6.16
CA GLU A 55 16.63 -3.57 7.02
C GLU A 55 16.17 -2.17 7.42
N PHE A 56 17.11 -1.28 7.77
CA PHE A 56 16.81 0.12 8.04
C PHE A 56 16.24 0.82 6.79
N ALA A 57 16.86 0.60 5.63
CA ALA A 57 16.39 1.19 4.38
C ALA A 57 14.98 0.70 4.00
N SER A 58 14.68 -0.60 4.16
CA SER A 58 13.34 -1.14 3.95
C SER A 58 12.31 -0.49 4.89
N ARG A 59 12.63 -0.37 6.18
CA ARG A 59 11.75 0.33 7.15
C ARG A 59 11.48 1.79 6.76
N TYR A 60 12.50 2.48 6.25
CA TYR A 60 12.35 3.87 5.81
C TYR A 60 11.50 3.98 4.53
N ILE A 61 11.70 3.07 3.57
CA ILE A 61 10.85 2.97 2.36
C ILE A 61 9.39 2.75 2.74
N GLU A 62 9.13 1.80 3.63
CA GLU A 62 7.78 1.51 4.11
C GLU A 62 7.14 2.72 4.80
N TYR A 63 7.93 3.48 5.58
CA TYR A 63 7.46 4.69 6.23
C TYR A 63 7.05 5.77 5.21
N ILE A 64 7.87 6.02 4.18
CA ILE A 64 7.54 6.98 3.13
C ILE A 64 6.26 6.56 2.40
N ILE A 65 6.14 5.27 2.06
CA ILE A 65 4.94 4.74 1.41
C ILE A 65 3.71 4.95 2.29
N GLU A 66 3.78 4.59 3.58
CA GLU A 66 2.67 4.80 4.51
C GLU A 66 2.31 6.29 4.66
N TRP A 67 3.31 7.18 4.66
CA TRP A 67 3.07 8.62 4.66
C TRP A 67 2.32 9.08 3.40
N CYS A 68 2.67 8.58 2.21
CA CYS A 68 1.93 8.87 0.98
C CYS A 68 0.47 8.40 1.07
N PHE A 69 0.22 7.21 1.63
CA PHE A 69 -1.15 6.73 1.87
C PHE A 69 -1.93 7.65 2.81
N LYS A 70 -1.33 8.03 3.94
CA LYS A 70 -1.95 8.90 4.96
C LYS A 70 -2.31 10.27 4.39
N THR A 71 -1.45 10.82 3.54
CA THR A 71 -1.60 12.17 2.98
C THR A 71 -2.34 12.20 1.63
N GLY A 72 -2.58 11.05 1.02
CA GLY A 72 -3.23 10.95 -0.29
C GLY A 72 -2.31 11.30 -1.45
N VAL A 73 -1.00 11.37 -1.23
CA VAL A 73 -0.02 11.64 -2.28
C VAL A 73 0.10 10.41 -3.21
N PRO A 74 -0.15 10.55 -4.52
CA PRO A 74 0.05 9.48 -5.47
C PRO A 74 1.55 9.22 -5.69
N PHE A 75 1.91 7.97 -5.95
CA PHE A 75 3.28 7.57 -6.29
C PHE A 75 3.27 6.49 -7.39
N LEU A 76 4.35 6.39 -8.17
CA LEU A 76 4.40 5.53 -9.36
C LEU A 76 4.45 4.05 -8.96
N TYR A 77 3.27 3.43 -8.91
CA TYR A 77 3.07 2.06 -8.40
C TYR A 77 3.38 0.93 -9.40
N ARG A 78 3.46 1.23 -10.71
CA ARG A 78 3.33 0.24 -11.80
C ARG A 78 4.39 -0.87 -11.85
N ASP A 79 5.57 -0.66 -11.29
CA ASP A 79 6.68 -1.64 -11.33
C ASP A 79 6.90 -2.39 -10.01
N TYR A 80 6.10 -2.11 -8.97
CA TYR A 80 6.21 -2.77 -7.66
C TYR A 80 5.25 -3.95 -7.52
N HIS A 81 5.20 -4.80 -8.55
CA HIS A 81 4.49 -6.07 -8.49
C HIS A 81 5.50 -7.21 -8.58
N LEU A 82 5.52 -8.04 -7.54
CA LEU A 82 6.21 -9.31 -7.29
C LEU A 82 7.47 -9.27 -6.39
N ALA A 83 7.29 -9.02 -5.08
CA ALA A 83 8.13 -9.52 -3.98
C ALA A 83 7.46 -9.41 -2.58
N ALA A 84 7.99 -10.14 -1.56
CA ALA A 84 7.44 -10.26 -0.21
C ALA A 84 7.17 -8.93 0.55
N ASP A 85 7.90 -7.87 0.21
CA ASP A 85 7.70 -6.50 0.74
C ASP A 85 6.32 -5.90 0.36
N GLU A 86 5.64 -6.44 -0.65
CA GLU A 86 4.39 -5.87 -1.19
C GLU A 86 3.14 -6.23 -0.40
N THR A 87 3.15 -7.33 0.37
CA THR A 87 1.98 -7.69 1.20
C THR A 87 1.60 -6.53 2.10
N ARG A 88 2.59 -5.88 2.71
CA ARG A 88 2.41 -4.70 3.59
C ARG A 88 1.85 -3.49 2.83
N VAL A 89 2.27 -3.27 1.58
CA VAL A 89 1.71 -2.18 0.76
C VAL A 89 0.24 -2.44 0.41
N LEU A 90 -0.10 -3.67 0.03
CA LEU A 90 -1.50 -4.08 -0.22
C LEU A 90 -2.36 -3.95 1.06
N PHE A 91 -1.78 -4.25 2.23
CA PHE A 91 -2.40 -3.97 3.53
C PHE A 91 -2.67 -2.47 3.72
N LEU A 92 -1.73 -1.59 3.36
CA LEU A 92 -1.93 -0.14 3.46
C LEU A 92 -3.05 0.35 2.54
N TYR A 93 -3.16 -0.15 1.31
CA TYR A 93 -4.28 0.19 0.42
C TYR A 93 -5.65 -0.16 1.05
N LEU A 94 -5.77 -1.35 1.67
CA LEU A 94 -6.98 -1.74 2.37
C LEU A 94 -7.23 -0.90 3.62
N LYS A 95 -6.20 -0.66 4.42
CA LYS A 95 -6.26 0.17 5.64
C LYS A 95 -6.71 1.60 5.34
N TYR A 96 -6.15 2.22 4.32
CA TYR A 96 -6.43 3.61 3.92
C TYR A 96 -7.53 3.75 2.86
N ARG A 97 -8.22 2.65 2.52
CA ARG A 97 -9.31 2.62 1.53
C ARG A 97 -8.92 3.30 0.22
N GLN A 98 -7.76 2.95 -0.31
CA GLN A 98 -7.28 3.38 -1.62
C GLN A 98 -7.40 2.25 -2.63
N CYS A 99 -7.73 2.58 -3.88
CA CYS A 99 -7.94 1.58 -4.92
C CYS A 99 -6.64 0.89 -5.34
N PHE A 100 -6.61 -0.44 -5.35
CA PHE A 100 -5.46 -1.26 -5.78
C PHE A 100 -5.04 -1.00 -7.23
N VAL A 101 -5.96 -0.51 -8.07
CA VAL A 101 -5.68 -0.24 -9.49
C VAL A 101 -5.14 1.17 -9.71
N CYS A 102 -5.69 2.16 -9.02
CA CYS A 102 -5.45 3.57 -9.36
C CYS A 102 -5.17 4.50 -8.18
N GLY A 103 -5.09 4.01 -6.95
CA GLY A 103 -4.81 4.81 -5.77
C GLY A 103 -5.93 5.75 -5.30
N LYS A 104 -7.04 5.87 -6.03
CA LYS A 104 -8.17 6.71 -5.63
C LYS A 104 -8.67 6.34 -4.23
N GLN A 105 -8.82 7.35 -3.37
CA GLN A 105 -9.38 7.24 -2.03
C GLN A 105 -10.87 6.84 -2.06
N HIS A 106 -11.41 6.49 -0.90
CA HIS A 106 -12.79 6.04 -0.69
C HIS A 106 -13.13 4.77 -1.48
N ALA A 107 -12.17 3.85 -1.56
CA ALA A 107 -12.37 2.54 -2.16
C ALA A 107 -13.20 1.63 -1.25
N ASP A 108 -14.08 0.86 -1.89
CA ASP A 108 -14.85 -0.21 -1.26
C ASP A 108 -13.98 -1.45 -1.09
N VAL A 109 -14.27 -2.26 -0.06
CA VAL A 109 -13.63 -3.58 0.09
C VAL A 109 -14.39 -4.61 -0.73
N ALA A 110 -13.75 -5.11 -1.77
CA ALA A 110 -14.24 -6.17 -2.64
C ALA A 110 -13.77 -7.54 -2.13
N HIS A 111 -14.67 -8.52 -2.16
CA HIS A 111 -14.36 -9.93 -1.86
C HIS A 111 -14.11 -10.68 -3.16
N VAL A 112 -13.08 -11.52 -3.20
CA VAL A 112 -12.75 -12.34 -4.37
C VAL A 112 -13.71 -13.51 -4.52
N GLU A 113 -13.96 -14.23 -3.42
CA GLU A 113 -14.89 -15.35 -3.43
C GLU A 113 -16.31 -14.85 -3.25
N ALA A 114 -17.24 -15.39 -4.05
CA ALA A 114 -18.65 -15.10 -3.90
C ALA A 114 -19.14 -15.55 -2.52
N VAL A 115 -19.66 -14.60 -1.73
CA VAL A 115 -20.45 -14.93 -0.55
C VAL A 115 -21.80 -15.44 -1.05
N GLY A 116 -21.97 -16.76 -1.10
CA GLY A 116 -23.18 -17.40 -1.62
C GLY A 116 -24.47 -16.81 -1.03
N ALA A 117 -25.43 -16.48 -1.90
CA ALA A 117 -26.74 -15.97 -1.51
C ALA A 117 -27.41 -16.96 -0.52
N GLY A 118 -27.79 -16.48 0.66
CA GLY A 118 -28.48 -17.28 1.69
C GLY A 118 -27.65 -17.66 2.92
N ARG A 119 -26.35 -17.36 2.96
CA ARG A 119 -25.57 -17.50 4.22
C ARG A 119 -25.76 -16.29 5.12
N ASN A 120 -26.00 -16.57 6.40
CA ASN A 120 -26.17 -15.56 7.43
C ASN A 120 -24.86 -14.76 7.56
N ARG A 121 -24.87 -13.48 7.16
CA ARG A 121 -23.66 -12.63 7.06
C ARG A 121 -22.87 -12.53 8.37
N ARG A 122 -23.51 -12.80 9.52
CA ARG A 122 -22.89 -12.85 10.86
C ARG A 122 -22.06 -14.11 11.14
N LYS A 123 -22.07 -15.12 10.27
CA LYS A 123 -21.36 -16.42 10.44
C LYS A 123 -20.44 -16.74 9.27
N ILE A 124 -19.94 -15.73 8.57
CA ILE A 124 -18.97 -15.95 7.48
C ILE A 124 -17.58 -16.08 8.12
N ASP A 125 -16.93 -17.20 7.87
CA ASP A 125 -15.52 -17.40 8.20
C ASP A 125 -14.67 -16.58 7.22
N HIS A 126 -14.41 -15.33 7.59
CA HIS A 126 -13.65 -14.37 6.80
C HIS A 126 -12.17 -14.76 6.64
N SER A 127 -11.67 -15.74 7.40
CA SER A 127 -10.30 -16.26 7.24
C SER A 127 -10.09 -17.02 5.92
N LYS A 128 -11.16 -17.34 5.19
CA LYS A 128 -11.11 -18.04 3.89
C LYS A 128 -11.23 -17.10 2.69
N HIS A 129 -11.32 -15.80 2.93
CA HIS A 129 -11.60 -14.82 1.89
C HIS A 129 -10.37 -13.98 1.54
N HIS A 130 -10.27 -13.66 0.25
CA HIS A 130 -9.30 -12.68 -0.23
C HIS A 130 -9.99 -11.34 -0.50
N PHE A 131 -9.28 -10.26 -0.20
CA PHE A 131 -9.78 -8.90 -0.18
C PHE A 131 -8.98 -8.01 -1.12
N MET A 132 -9.65 -7.02 -1.70
CA MET A 132 -9.06 -5.91 -2.44
C MET A 132 -9.79 -4.62 -2.08
N ALA A 133 -9.10 -3.48 -2.17
CA ALA A 133 -9.75 -2.17 -2.13
C ALA A 133 -9.95 -1.66 -3.57
N LEU A 134 -11.19 -1.43 -3.99
CA LEU A 134 -11.52 -0.95 -5.34
C LEU A 134 -12.38 0.32 -5.28
N CYS A 135 -11.98 1.37 -6.00
CA CYS A 135 -12.87 2.52 -6.18
C CYS A 135 -14.09 2.11 -7.02
N ARG A 136 -15.16 2.90 -6.96
CA ARG A 136 -16.45 2.57 -7.60
C ARG A 136 -16.32 2.10 -9.05
N ASN A 137 -15.51 2.79 -9.85
CA ASN A 137 -15.32 2.46 -11.28
C ASN A 137 -14.72 1.06 -11.47
N HIS A 138 -13.64 0.76 -10.75
CA HIS A 138 -12.96 -0.54 -10.84
C HIS A 138 -13.77 -1.65 -10.18
N HIS A 139 -14.54 -1.33 -9.13
CA HIS A 139 -15.43 -2.30 -8.50
C HIS A 139 -16.57 -2.72 -9.45
N VAL A 140 -17.17 -1.76 -10.17
CA VAL A 140 -18.16 -2.04 -11.22
C VAL A 140 -17.53 -2.78 -12.39
N GLU A 141 -16.33 -2.41 -12.81
CA GLU A 141 -15.61 -3.11 -13.87
C GLU A 141 -15.33 -4.57 -13.50
N GLN A 142 -14.88 -4.83 -12.26
CA GLN A 142 -14.65 -6.18 -11.77
C GLN A 142 -15.92 -7.05 -11.84
N HIS A 143 -17.08 -6.51 -11.49
CA HIS A 143 -18.36 -7.20 -11.67
C HIS A 143 -18.72 -7.41 -13.15
N THR A 144 -18.31 -6.48 -14.03
CA THR A 144 -18.64 -6.50 -15.46
C THR A 144 -17.84 -7.53 -16.24
N ILE A 145 -16.52 -7.61 -15.99
CA ILE A 145 -15.61 -8.49 -16.76
C ILE A 145 -15.30 -9.81 -16.05
N GLY A 146 -15.75 -9.97 -14.81
CA GLY A 146 -15.47 -11.13 -13.96
C GLY A 146 -14.14 -11.02 -13.22
N MET A 147 -14.06 -11.68 -12.06
CA MET A 147 -12.93 -11.55 -11.13
C MET A 147 -11.60 -12.00 -11.74
N ASP A 148 -11.54 -13.19 -12.34
CA ASP A 148 -10.28 -13.74 -12.91
C ASP A 148 -9.71 -12.86 -14.03
N THR A 149 -10.58 -12.37 -14.93
CA THR A 149 -10.21 -11.44 -16.00
C THR A 149 -9.70 -10.13 -15.43
N PHE A 150 -10.36 -9.61 -14.39
CA PHE A 150 -9.96 -8.37 -13.73
C PHE A 150 -8.60 -8.49 -13.05
N LEU A 151 -8.37 -9.55 -12.28
CA LEU A 151 -7.09 -9.83 -11.62
C LEU A 151 -5.97 -9.94 -12.65
N LYS A 152 -6.19 -10.66 -13.76
CA LYS A 152 -5.20 -10.79 -14.84
C LYS A 152 -4.92 -9.47 -15.56
N LYS A 153 -5.96 -8.68 -15.84
CA LYS A 153 -5.85 -7.39 -16.55
C LYS A 153 -4.96 -6.41 -15.77
N TYR A 154 -5.15 -6.34 -14.46
CA TYR A 154 -4.44 -5.41 -13.60
C TYR A 154 -3.27 -6.04 -12.84
N LYS A 155 -2.98 -7.32 -13.10
CA LYS A 155 -1.94 -8.12 -12.40
C LYS A 155 -2.07 -8.03 -10.87
N LEU A 156 -3.29 -8.04 -10.38
CA LEU A 156 -3.56 -7.90 -8.95
C LEU A 156 -3.43 -9.24 -8.24
N VAL A 157 -2.82 -9.19 -7.05
CA VAL A 157 -2.82 -10.28 -6.09
C VAL A 157 -3.70 -9.84 -4.91
N PRO A 158 -4.86 -10.47 -4.70
CA PRO A 158 -5.72 -10.13 -3.58
C PRO A 158 -5.13 -10.68 -2.28
N ILE A 159 -5.42 -10.05 -1.14
CA ILE A 159 -4.78 -10.41 0.14
C ILE A 159 -5.72 -11.14 1.08
N LYS A 160 -5.18 -12.11 1.81
CA LYS A 160 -5.88 -12.79 2.90
C LYS A 160 -5.59 -12.07 4.21
N LEU A 161 -6.65 -11.78 4.96
CA LEU A 161 -6.59 -11.08 6.24
C LEU A 161 -6.85 -12.08 7.38
N ASN A 162 -6.18 -11.89 8.51
CA ASN A 162 -6.54 -12.58 9.76
C ASN A 162 -7.70 -11.85 10.47
N GLU A 163 -8.26 -12.46 11.51
CA GLU A 163 -9.42 -11.90 12.24
C GLU A 163 -9.12 -10.54 12.88
N GLU A 164 -7.90 -10.32 13.36
CA GLU A 164 -7.48 -9.06 13.95
C GLU A 164 -7.50 -7.93 12.91
N GLN A 165 -6.94 -8.18 11.73
CA GLN A 165 -6.89 -7.23 10.61
C GLN A 165 -8.29 -6.94 10.06
N ILE A 166 -9.16 -7.95 9.97
CA ILE A 166 -10.56 -7.78 9.56
C ILE A 166 -11.29 -6.83 10.53
N ARG A 167 -11.07 -7.01 11.85
CA ARG A 167 -11.62 -6.12 12.88
C ARG A 167 -11.03 -4.72 12.80
N GLU A 168 -9.71 -4.59 12.70
CA GLU A 168 -9.00 -3.30 12.59
C GLU A 168 -9.52 -2.49 11.40
N PHE A 169 -9.70 -3.15 10.25
CA PHE A 169 -10.12 -2.49 9.00
C PHE A 169 -11.64 -2.34 8.88
N LYS A 170 -12.42 -2.82 9.87
CA LYS A 170 -13.89 -2.76 9.91
C LYS A 170 -14.52 -3.37 8.65
N ILE A 171 -14.07 -4.57 8.29
CA ILE A 171 -14.59 -5.34 7.16
C ILE A 171 -15.67 -6.29 7.65
N GLY A 172 -16.87 -6.25 7.05
CA GLY A 172 -17.97 -7.18 7.36
C GLY A 172 -19.10 -6.64 8.26
N GLY A 173 -18.90 -5.49 8.90
CA GLY A 173 -19.89 -4.85 9.78
C GLY A 173 -19.83 -5.33 11.23
#